data_AF-A0A3N4ID42-F1
#
_entry.id   AF-A0A3N4ID42-F1
#
_cell.length_a   1.000
_cell.length_b   1.000
_cell.length_c   1.000
_cell.angle_alpha   90.00
_cell.angle_beta   90.00
_cell.angle_gamma   90.00
#
_symmetry.space_group_name_H-M   'P 1'
#
loop_
_entity.id
_entity.type
_entity.pdbx_description
1 polymer ?
#
loop_
_entity_poly.entity_id
_entity_poly.type
_entity_poly.pdbx_seq_one_letter_code
_entity_poly.pdbx_strand_id
1 'polypeptide(L)'
;MQLPFNALSLFSVGKLFSTFLPESYGSHPTCPISTLPPSYNLTVGKVARTFGLSNPSLYPECEQLDSYPIILAFHGRGASWQHMAKLTNLHDPTYCAITIYPQGLPGYGLSDGNTCDNDARRKPSWAGAPYATCYDLDHPDQPRDDFGFFHALLDYIKDRPELKGDLERVYVTGKSNGAHFTNYLACDPDASKRIAAIAPVAGPYYQAKDRWTPGRCRPSKPIAVINFQGTEDRSVEYEGSEEWINCPANSSVGDGEERRCVGKIPGIWYWFLGWGERNKCQNEVIERDGGMTEGQRIVIQSFEQCAGGKEVRHYKVVGGKHVWPARCCNLDNLKRDGSGKCEIAPVDATDEIVRFFLRFKVAADEETLLGNERGDL
;
A
#
# COMPACT_ATOMS: atom_id res chain seq x y z
N MET A 1 29.61 6.36 -75.45
CA MET A 1 31.06 6.41 -75.14
C MET A 1 31.16 6.79 -73.66
N GLN A 2 31.71 5.89 -72.85
CA GLN A 2 32.24 6.02 -71.47
C GLN A 2 31.40 6.62 -70.32
N LEU A 3 31.03 5.73 -69.38
CA LEU A 3 31.10 5.93 -67.90
C LEU A 3 32.56 5.72 -67.42
N PRO A 4 32.97 5.87 -66.12
CA PRO A 4 32.27 6.25 -64.87
C PRO A 4 33.06 7.26 -63.97
N PHE A 5 32.56 7.64 -62.78
CA PHE A 5 33.31 7.60 -61.50
C PHE A 5 32.39 7.81 -60.26
N ASN A 6 32.77 7.13 -59.17
CA ASN A 6 32.02 6.74 -57.97
C ASN A 6 31.89 7.82 -56.86
N ALA A 7 30.86 7.69 -56.00
CA ALA A 7 31.02 7.53 -54.53
C ALA A 7 29.71 7.37 -53.73
N LEU A 8 29.64 6.23 -53.01
CA LEU A 8 29.03 5.92 -51.71
C LEU A 8 27.50 5.93 -51.43
N SER A 9 27.02 4.68 -51.34
CA SER A 9 25.92 4.07 -50.57
C SER A 9 25.84 4.46 -49.07
N LEU A 10 24.62 4.53 -48.49
CA LEU A 10 24.07 3.53 -47.54
C LEU A 10 22.76 4.01 -46.85
N PHE A 11 22.01 3.01 -46.37
CA PHE A 11 20.61 2.99 -45.95
C PHE A 11 20.23 3.75 -44.66
N SER A 12 18.93 4.10 -44.60
CA SER A 12 18.00 4.28 -43.47
C SER A 12 18.49 3.97 -42.05
N VAL A 13 18.23 4.89 -41.10
CA VAL A 13 17.74 4.56 -39.75
C VAL A 13 16.85 5.70 -39.21
N GLY A 14 15.53 5.50 -39.22
CA GLY A 14 14.61 6.15 -38.28
C GLY A 14 14.47 5.27 -37.05
N LYS A 15 14.88 5.76 -35.87
CA LYS A 15 14.65 5.07 -34.58
C LYS A 15 13.57 5.80 -33.79
N LEU A 16 12.36 5.26 -33.85
CA LEU A 16 11.34 5.40 -32.82
C LEU A 16 11.86 4.72 -31.55
N PHE A 17 11.94 5.47 -30.44
CA PHE A 17 12.08 4.87 -29.12
C PHE A 17 10.71 4.42 -28.61
N SER A 18 10.26 3.28 -29.11
CA SER A 18 9.30 2.44 -28.41
C SER A 18 10.08 1.63 -27.38
N THR A 19 9.91 1.94 -26.09
CA THR A 19 10.29 1.01 -25.03
C THR A 19 9.25 -0.10 -25.01
N PHE A 20 9.46 -1.11 -25.86
CA PHE A 20 8.73 -2.37 -25.80
C PHE A 20 8.99 -3.04 -24.44
N LEU A 21 7.94 -3.18 -23.63
CA LEU A 21 7.91 -4.25 -22.63
C LEU A 21 7.79 -5.56 -23.42
N PRO A 22 8.65 -6.56 -23.18
CA PRO A 22 8.62 -7.80 -23.96
C PRO A 22 7.29 -8.53 -23.80
N GLU A 23 6.65 -8.81 -24.93
CA GLU A 23 5.47 -9.67 -25.02
C GLU A 23 5.84 -11.09 -24.57
N SER A 24 5.20 -11.55 -23.49
CA SER A 24 5.29 -12.89 -22.89
C SER A 24 6.63 -13.27 -22.21
N TYR A 25 6.63 -13.21 -20.88
CA TYR A 25 7.62 -13.86 -20.04
C TYR A 25 6.99 -15.09 -19.37
N GLY A 26 7.36 -16.29 -19.80
CA GLY A 26 6.91 -17.55 -19.19
C GLY A 26 5.47 -17.98 -19.53
N SER A 27 5.00 -19.05 -18.88
CA SER A 27 3.68 -19.70 -19.12
C SER A 27 2.46 -18.85 -18.70
N HIS A 28 2.66 -17.68 -18.10
CA HIS A 28 1.60 -16.81 -17.61
C HIS A 28 1.71 -15.41 -18.23
N PRO A 29 0.58 -14.73 -18.51
CA PRO A 29 0.60 -13.38 -19.03
C PRO A 29 1.14 -12.38 -18.00
N THR A 30 1.78 -11.31 -18.45
CA THR A 30 2.13 -10.14 -17.63
C THR A 30 0.87 -9.37 -17.25
N CYS A 31 0.82 -8.83 -16.03
CA CYS A 31 -0.29 -7.99 -15.61
C CYS A 31 -0.37 -6.71 -16.46
N PRO A 32 -1.57 -6.26 -16.81
CA PRO A 32 -1.74 -4.98 -17.49
C PRO A 32 -1.24 -3.84 -16.60
N ILE A 33 -0.62 -2.84 -17.23
CA ILE A 33 -0.15 -1.63 -16.56
C ILE A 33 -0.70 -0.45 -17.35
N SER A 34 -1.58 0.31 -16.71
CA SER A 34 -2.12 1.54 -17.26
C SER A 34 -1.05 2.64 -17.33
N THR A 35 -1.33 3.69 -18.10
CA THR A 35 -0.42 4.83 -18.18
C THR A 35 -0.23 5.44 -16.79
N LEU A 36 1.04 5.61 -16.39
CA LEU A 36 1.35 6.18 -15.09
C LEU A 36 0.69 7.56 -14.91
N PRO A 37 0.10 7.82 -13.72
CA PRO A 37 -0.46 9.14 -13.45
C PRO A 37 0.61 10.24 -13.44
N PRO A 38 0.24 11.50 -13.74
CA PRO A 38 1.14 12.64 -13.61
C PRO A 38 1.61 12.85 -12.17
N SER A 39 2.81 13.40 -12.03
CA SER A 39 3.44 13.72 -10.74
C SER A 39 3.09 15.13 -10.30
N TYR A 40 2.76 15.29 -9.02
CA TYR A 40 2.47 16.57 -8.37
C TYR A 40 3.34 16.73 -7.13
N ASN A 41 3.39 17.96 -6.62
CA ASN A 41 4.07 18.28 -5.38
C ASN A 41 3.18 19.15 -4.50
N LEU A 42 3.30 18.98 -3.19
CA LEU A 42 2.77 19.90 -2.18
C LEU A 42 3.82 20.07 -1.07
N THR A 43 3.60 21.03 -0.17
CA THR A 43 4.52 21.26 0.97
C THR A 43 3.84 20.85 2.27
N VAL A 44 4.55 20.08 3.10
CA VAL A 44 4.14 19.74 4.48
C VAL A 44 5.18 20.33 5.42
N GLY A 45 4.78 21.30 6.25
CA GLY A 45 5.74 22.12 7.00
C GLY A 45 6.63 22.90 6.05
N LYS A 46 7.94 22.60 6.01
CA LYS A 46 8.89 23.14 5.01
C LYS A 46 9.35 22.11 3.98
N VAL A 47 8.81 20.89 4.04
CA VAL A 47 9.29 19.76 3.25
C VAL A 47 8.42 19.59 2.00
N ALA A 48 9.05 19.60 0.82
CA ALA A 48 8.38 19.27 -0.43
C ALA A 48 8.06 17.77 -0.49
N ARG A 49 6.81 17.43 -0.81
CA ARG A 49 6.33 16.05 -0.91
C ARG A 49 5.75 15.80 -2.29
N THR A 50 6.25 14.75 -2.93
CA THR A 50 5.85 14.33 -4.29
C THR A 50 4.85 13.18 -4.24
N PHE A 51 3.92 13.14 -5.19
CA PHE A 51 2.98 12.04 -5.37
C PHE A 51 2.50 11.93 -6.82
N GLY A 52 2.15 10.71 -7.25
CA GLY A 52 1.36 10.50 -8.48
C GLY A 52 -0.13 10.59 -8.17
N LEU A 53 -0.93 11.16 -9.08
CA LEU A 53 -2.38 11.32 -8.90
C LEU A 53 -3.12 10.99 -10.20
N SER A 54 -4.00 10.00 -10.17
CA SER A 54 -4.93 9.73 -11.28
C SER A 54 -6.14 10.66 -11.22
N ASN A 55 -6.64 11.05 -12.39
CA ASN A 55 -7.92 11.73 -12.51
C ASN A 55 -8.89 10.85 -13.32
N PRO A 56 -9.80 10.11 -12.68
CA PRO A 56 -10.75 9.24 -13.36
C PRO A 56 -11.70 10.03 -14.28
N SER A 57 -11.93 11.33 -14.03
CA SER A 57 -12.83 12.15 -14.86
C SER A 57 -12.33 12.37 -16.29
N LEU A 58 -11.08 12.02 -16.59
CA LEU A 58 -10.49 12.11 -17.94
C LEU A 58 -10.85 10.90 -18.82
N TYR A 59 -11.52 9.89 -18.26
CA TYR A 59 -11.86 8.66 -18.96
C TYR A 59 -13.38 8.60 -19.23
N PRO A 60 -13.81 8.38 -20.49
CA PRO A 60 -15.22 8.39 -20.87
C PRO A 60 -16.11 7.44 -20.06
N GLU A 61 -15.58 6.27 -19.66
CA GLU A 61 -16.28 5.28 -18.85
C GLU A 61 -16.60 5.77 -17.41
N CYS A 62 -15.90 6.79 -16.93
CA CYS A 62 -16.05 7.33 -15.58
C CYS A 62 -16.68 8.73 -15.53
N GLU A 63 -16.86 9.39 -16.68
CA GLU A 63 -17.30 10.79 -16.77
C GLU A 63 -18.65 11.03 -16.09
N GLN A 64 -19.52 10.03 -16.08
CA GLN A 64 -20.91 10.10 -15.60
C GLN A 64 -21.04 10.03 -14.07
N LEU A 65 -19.95 9.79 -13.33
CA LEU A 65 -20.02 9.71 -11.87
C LEU A 65 -20.01 11.10 -11.23
N ASP A 66 -20.84 11.27 -10.21
CA ASP A 66 -20.94 12.50 -9.42
C ASP A 66 -19.72 12.71 -8.51
N SER A 67 -19.15 11.61 -8.02
CA SER A 67 -17.93 11.62 -7.21
C SER A 67 -17.18 10.30 -7.28
N TYR A 68 -15.87 10.37 -7.08
CA TYR A 68 -14.96 9.23 -7.13
C TYR A 68 -14.40 8.90 -5.75
N PRO A 69 -14.29 7.60 -5.40
CA PRO A 69 -13.58 7.18 -4.21
C PRO A 69 -12.10 7.54 -4.31
N ILE A 70 -11.46 7.71 -3.16
CA ILE A 70 -10.04 8.08 -3.05
C ILE A 70 -9.27 6.88 -2.49
N ILE A 71 -8.26 6.40 -3.22
CA ILE A 71 -7.38 5.32 -2.80
C ILE A 71 -5.96 5.88 -2.64
N LEU A 72 -5.39 5.78 -1.44
CA LEU A 72 -3.98 6.10 -1.19
C LEU A 72 -3.17 4.81 -1.12
N ALA A 73 -2.15 4.69 -1.96
CA ALA A 73 -1.34 3.48 -2.11
C ALA A 73 0.14 3.73 -1.79
N PHE A 74 0.60 3.22 -0.65
CA PHE A 74 1.93 3.44 -0.11
C PHE A 74 2.93 2.34 -0.51
N HIS A 75 4.04 2.75 -1.13
CA HIS A 75 5.05 1.82 -1.62
C HIS A 75 5.86 1.16 -0.48
N GLY A 76 6.47 0.00 -0.75
CA GLY A 76 7.38 -0.67 0.17
C GLY A 76 8.73 0.05 0.32
N ARG A 77 9.53 -0.32 1.32
CA ARG A 77 10.82 0.33 1.58
C ARG A 77 11.74 0.26 0.36
N GLY A 78 12.31 1.40 -0.02
CA GLY A 78 13.26 1.52 -1.14
C GLY A 78 12.61 1.59 -2.52
N ALA A 79 11.29 1.44 -2.60
CA ALA A 79 10.55 1.61 -3.84
C ALA A 79 10.20 3.09 -4.07
N SER A 80 9.57 3.36 -5.22
CA SER A 80 9.03 4.67 -5.57
C SER A 80 7.52 4.60 -5.74
N TRP A 81 6.87 5.76 -5.84
CA TRP A 81 5.45 5.84 -6.17
C TRP A 81 5.14 5.20 -7.54
N GLN A 82 6.02 5.35 -8.54
CA GLN A 82 5.85 4.71 -9.85
C GLN A 82 5.93 3.19 -9.75
N HIS A 83 6.80 2.66 -8.88
CA HIS A 83 6.87 1.21 -8.65
C HIS A 83 5.55 0.70 -8.07
N MET A 84 4.98 1.40 -7.08
CA MET A 84 3.68 1.04 -6.50
C MET A 84 2.54 1.14 -7.51
N ALA A 85 2.56 2.17 -8.37
CA ALA A 85 1.58 2.32 -9.45
C ALA A 85 1.65 1.15 -10.44
N LYS A 86 2.84 0.75 -10.88
CA LYS A 86 3.03 -0.40 -11.77
C LYS A 86 2.71 -1.74 -11.12
N LEU A 87 3.02 -1.88 -9.83
CA LEU A 87 2.79 -3.12 -9.10
C LEU A 87 1.30 -3.40 -8.89
N THR A 88 0.54 -2.35 -8.58
CA THR A 88 -0.86 -2.49 -8.18
C THR A 88 -1.86 -2.19 -9.29
N ASN A 89 -1.51 -1.31 -10.23
CA ASN A 89 -2.43 -0.78 -11.24
C ASN A 89 -3.77 -0.24 -10.68
N LEU A 90 -3.82 0.22 -9.42
CA LEU A 90 -5.04 0.78 -8.81
C LEU A 90 -5.61 2.01 -9.54
N HIS A 91 -4.80 2.65 -10.38
CA HIS A 91 -5.21 3.74 -11.26
C HIS A 91 -5.80 3.27 -12.60
N ASP A 92 -6.14 1.98 -12.73
CA ASP A 92 -6.89 1.47 -13.87
C ASP A 92 -8.23 2.23 -14.01
N PRO A 93 -8.52 2.82 -15.18
CA PRO A 93 -9.76 3.56 -15.41
C PRO A 93 -11.02 2.77 -15.12
N THR A 94 -10.98 1.44 -15.26
CA THR A 94 -12.15 0.57 -15.01
C THR A 94 -12.63 0.59 -13.56
N TYR A 95 -11.79 1.02 -12.60
CA TYR A 95 -12.18 1.17 -11.21
C TYR A 95 -12.84 2.52 -10.89
N CYS A 96 -12.73 3.51 -11.78
CA CYS A 96 -13.22 4.87 -11.60
C CYS A 96 -12.91 5.46 -10.20
N ALA A 97 -11.64 5.40 -9.79
CA ALA A 97 -11.16 5.90 -8.51
C ALA A 97 -10.06 6.96 -8.70
N ILE A 98 -10.06 7.98 -7.83
CA ILE A 98 -8.89 8.83 -7.65
C ILE A 98 -7.86 8.02 -6.88
N THR A 99 -6.74 7.73 -7.52
CA THR A 99 -5.64 6.99 -6.89
C THR A 99 -4.45 7.92 -6.69
N ILE A 100 -4.00 7.99 -5.44
CA ILE A 100 -2.85 8.76 -5.02
C ILE A 100 -1.73 7.77 -4.68
N TYR A 101 -0.57 7.97 -5.28
CA TYR A 101 0.66 7.22 -4.98
C TYR A 101 1.68 8.17 -4.34
N PRO A 102 1.73 8.24 -3.00
CA PRO A 102 2.65 9.14 -2.31
C PRO A 102 4.09 8.64 -2.39
N GLN A 103 5.06 9.56 -2.46
CA GLN A 103 6.49 9.25 -2.35
C GLN A 103 6.97 9.35 -0.90
N GLY A 104 7.58 8.27 -0.40
CA GLY A 104 8.16 8.24 0.93
C GLY A 104 9.42 9.07 1.01
N LEU A 105 9.64 9.73 2.15
CA LEU A 105 10.89 10.43 2.43
C LEU A 105 12.05 9.43 2.59
N PRO A 106 13.31 9.84 2.35
CA PRO A 106 14.47 9.00 2.59
C PRO A 106 14.48 8.39 4.00
N GLY A 107 14.70 7.08 4.08
CA GLY A 107 14.93 6.32 5.30
C GLY A 107 16.37 5.82 5.40
N TYR A 108 16.75 5.32 6.58
CA TYR A 108 18.07 4.76 6.83
C TYR A 108 18.35 3.53 5.94
N GLY A 109 19.58 3.45 5.42
CA GLY A 109 20.07 2.39 4.54
C GLY A 109 20.76 1.23 5.27
N LEU A 110 20.13 0.67 6.31
CA LEU A 110 20.80 -0.25 7.24
C LEU A 110 21.46 -1.45 6.51
N SER A 111 22.80 -1.50 6.54
CA SER A 111 23.58 -2.74 6.28
C SER A 111 24.50 -3.11 7.44
N ASP A 112 24.66 -2.24 8.44
CA ASP A 112 25.58 -2.39 9.58
C ASP A 112 24.97 -1.91 10.91
N GLY A 113 23.67 -1.63 10.93
CA GLY A 113 22.88 -1.51 12.18
C GLY A 113 23.18 -0.34 13.10
N ASN A 114 24.09 0.61 12.79
CA ASN A 114 24.56 1.51 13.85
C ASN A 114 24.87 2.98 13.56
N THR A 115 24.58 3.56 12.40
CA THR A 115 24.70 5.03 12.27
C THR A 115 23.52 5.65 11.53
N CYS A 116 23.08 6.80 12.03
CA CYS A 116 22.16 7.72 11.35
C CYS A 116 22.81 8.40 10.12
N ASP A 117 23.97 7.92 9.69
CA ASP A 117 24.80 8.57 8.69
C ASP A 117 25.44 7.50 7.80
N ASN A 118 24.91 7.40 6.57
CA ASN A 118 25.53 6.83 5.39
C ASN A 118 24.59 7.05 4.19
N ASP A 119 24.83 8.14 3.46
CA ASP A 119 24.01 8.67 2.35
C ASP A 119 23.79 7.67 1.19
N ALA A 120 24.82 6.88 0.85
CA ALA A 120 24.81 6.00 -0.33
C ALA A 120 23.85 4.79 -0.29
N ARG A 121 23.14 4.56 0.82
CA ARG A 121 22.23 3.39 0.98
C ARG A 121 20.81 3.77 1.37
N ARG A 122 20.48 5.06 1.43
CA ARG A 122 19.16 5.56 1.87
C ARG A 122 18.05 4.94 1.03
N LYS A 123 16.96 4.54 1.70
CA LYS A 123 15.82 3.90 1.05
C LYS A 123 14.55 4.63 1.44
N PRO A 124 13.78 5.18 0.49
CA PRO A 124 12.46 5.75 0.78
C PRO A 124 11.63 4.85 1.69
N SER A 125 11.05 5.42 2.73
CA SER A 125 10.26 4.69 3.71
C SER A 125 9.19 5.57 4.33
N TRP A 126 8.36 4.97 5.17
CA TRP A 126 7.27 5.58 5.92
C TRP A 126 7.49 5.44 7.43
N ALA A 127 6.95 6.39 8.19
CA ALA A 127 6.95 6.42 9.65
C ALA A 127 6.43 5.11 10.29
N GLY A 128 6.84 4.89 11.55
CA GLY A 128 6.51 3.69 12.33
C GLY A 128 7.47 2.50 12.12
N ALA A 129 8.34 2.58 11.10
CA ALA A 129 9.36 1.56 10.85
C ALA A 129 10.73 1.92 11.43
N PRO A 130 11.59 0.93 11.78
CA PRO A 130 12.87 1.16 12.49
C PRO A 130 13.89 1.95 11.69
N TYR A 131 13.72 1.91 10.38
CA TYR A 131 14.57 2.56 9.39
C TYR A 131 13.96 3.85 8.85
N ALA A 132 12.82 4.32 9.36
CA ALA A 132 12.31 5.65 9.05
C ALA A 132 13.15 6.70 9.79
N THR A 133 13.53 7.78 9.10
CA THR A 133 14.21 8.91 9.72
C THR A 133 13.27 9.65 10.67
N CYS A 134 13.79 10.24 11.73
CA CYS A 134 12.98 11.06 12.65
C CYS A 134 12.67 12.47 12.10
N TYR A 135 13.49 12.96 11.17
CA TYR A 135 13.41 14.29 10.56
C TYR A 135 13.58 14.18 9.05
N ASP A 136 13.23 15.26 8.35
CA ASP A 136 13.59 15.42 6.95
C ASP A 136 15.10 15.69 6.82
N LEU A 137 15.74 15.07 5.84
CA LEU A 137 17.20 15.11 5.73
C LEU A 137 17.71 16.43 5.15
N ASP A 138 16.93 17.08 4.30
CA ASP A 138 17.25 18.38 3.72
C ASP A 138 16.79 19.53 4.64
N HIS A 139 15.84 19.25 5.54
CA HIS A 139 15.34 20.15 6.57
C HIS A 139 15.39 19.49 7.96
N PRO A 140 16.57 19.35 8.59
CA PRO A 140 16.72 18.65 9.88
C PRO A 140 16.01 19.34 11.05
N ASP A 141 15.58 20.59 10.89
CA ASP A 141 14.70 21.30 11.82
C ASP A 141 13.23 20.88 11.71
N GLN A 142 12.87 20.11 10.69
CA GLN A 142 11.52 19.62 10.44
C GLN A 142 11.40 18.13 10.83
N PRO A 143 10.47 17.77 11.73
CA PRO A 143 10.20 16.37 11.99
C PRO A 143 9.63 15.69 10.74
N ARG A 144 9.90 14.39 10.58
CA ARG A 144 9.23 13.58 9.56
C ARG A 144 7.74 13.58 9.87
N ASP A 145 6.93 14.08 8.95
CA ASP A 145 5.48 14.16 9.11
C ASP A 145 4.75 13.44 7.97
N ASP A 146 4.69 12.11 8.06
CA ASP A 146 3.95 11.30 7.10
C ASP A 146 2.43 11.31 7.36
N PHE A 147 1.99 11.55 8.60
CA PHE A 147 0.57 11.71 8.95
C PHE A 147 0.03 13.04 8.42
N GLY A 148 0.77 14.14 8.62
CA GLY A 148 0.46 15.43 8.02
C GLY A 148 0.47 15.37 6.50
N PHE A 149 1.34 14.56 5.88
CA PHE A 149 1.27 14.34 4.45
C PHE A 149 0.00 13.60 4.00
N PHE A 150 -0.42 12.55 4.73
CA PHE A 150 -1.72 11.91 4.48
C PHE A 150 -2.87 12.92 4.54
N HIS A 151 -2.93 13.77 5.57
CA HIS A 151 -3.96 14.79 5.69
C HIS A 151 -3.89 15.85 4.58
N ALA A 152 -2.69 16.33 4.27
CA ALA A 152 -2.47 17.31 3.20
C ALA A 152 -2.88 16.78 1.81
N LEU A 153 -2.74 15.47 1.56
CA LEU A 153 -3.25 14.85 0.33
C LEU A 153 -4.77 14.85 0.27
N LEU A 154 -5.47 14.61 1.38
CA LEU A 154 -6.93 14.71 1.42
C LEU A 154 -7.40 16.16 1.24
N ASP A 155 -6.70 17.11 1.85
CA ASP A 155 -7.00 18.54 1.68
C ASP A 155 -6.70 18.98 0.23
N TYR A 156 -5.65 18.46 -0.39
CA TYR A 156 -5.34 18.70 -1.81
C TYR A 156 -6.50 18.31 -2.73
N ILE A 157 -7.16 17.18 -2.46
CA ILE A 157 -8.35 16.73 -3.20
C ILE A 157 -9.57 17.60 -2.85
N LYS A 158 -9.79 17.88 -1.56
CA LYS A 158 -10.90 18.72 -1.08
C LYS A 158 -10.92 20.10 -1.74
N ASP A 159 -9.74 20.71 -1.86
CA ASP A 159 -9.57 22.06 -2.41
C ASP A 159 -9.64 22.09 -3.95
N ARG A 160 -9.89 20.94 -4.58
CA ARG A 160 -9.99 20.74 -6.03
C ARG A 160 -11.29 20.04 -6.40
N PRO A 161 -12.44 20.75 -6.29
CA PRO A 161 -13.75 20.17 -6.57
C PRO A 161 -13.88 19.61 -7.99
N GLU A 162 -13.07 20.07 -8.95
CA GLU A 162 -13.00 19.53 -10.31
C GLU A 162 -12.55 18.06 -10.35
N LEU A 163 -11.84 17.58 -9.33
CA LEU A 163 -11.48 16.15 -9.21
C LEU A 163 -12.67 15.30 -8.75
N LYS A 164 -13.73 15.91 -8.21
CA LYS A 164 -14.92 15.22 -7.67
C LYS A 164 -14.58 14.13 -6.64
N GLY A 165 -13.59 14.35 -5.78
CA GLY A 165 -13.20 13.36 -4.76
C GLY A 165 -14.22 13.23 -3.62
N ASP A 166 -14.62 12.00 -3.31
CA ASP A 166 -15.52 11.67 -2.22
C ASP A 166 -14.75 11.40 -0.93
N LEU A 167 -14.77 12.38 -0.01
CA LEU A 167 -14.08 12.28 1.28
C LEU A 167 -14.76 11.31 2.27
N GLU A 168 -15.95 10.80 1.97
CA GLU A 168 -16.58 9.70 2.71
C GLU A 168 -16.13 8.32 2.20
N ARG A 169 -15.46 8.24 1.04
CA ARG A 169 -14.93 7.00 0.46
C ARG A 169 -13.42 7.06 0.28
N VAL A 170 -12.72 7.23 1.40
CA VAL A 170 -11.25 7.23 1.46
C VAL A 170 -10.74 5.88 1.94
N TYR A 171 -9.87 5.28 1.13
CA TYR A 171 -9.29 3.98 1.37
C TYR A 171 -7.77 4.03 1.35
N VAL A 172 -7.14 3.17 2.14
CA VAL A 172 -5.68 3.16 2.26
C VAL A 172 -5.12 1.76 2.08
N THR A 173 -4.12 1.62 1.23
CA THR A 173 -3.41 0.38 1.00
C THR A 173 -1.91 0.62 0.92
N GLY A 174 -1.14 -0.44 1.02
CA GLY A 174 0.29 -0.39 0.85
C GLY A 174 0.92 -1.76 0.90
N LYS A 175 2.17 -1.83 0.48
CA LYS A 175 2.97 -3.07 0.54
C LYS A 175 4.11 -2.94 1.55
N SER A 176 4.39 -3.99 2.33
CA SER A 176 5.59 -4.07 3.17
C SER A 176 5.65 -2.91 4.18
N ASN A 177 6.68 -2.07 4.16
CA ASN A 177 6.71 -0.82 4.94
C ASN A 177 5.47 0.07 4.72
N GLY A 178 4.94 0.17 3.50
CA GLY A 178 3.71 0.90 3.22
C GLY A 178 2.47 0.21 3.80
N ALA A 179 2.48 -1.12 3.93
CA ALA A 179 1.41 -1.88 4.60
C ALA A 179 1.43 -1.67 6.12
N HIS A 180 2.63 -1.58 6.71
CA HIS A 180 2.78 -1.13 8.09
C HIS A 180 2.23 0.29 8.25
N PHE A 181 2.60 1.23 7.38
CA PHE A 181 2.10 2.60 7.44
C PHE A 181 0.58 2.70 7.23
N THR A 182 0.01 1.85 6.38
CA THR A 182 -1.45 1.70 6.21
C THR A 182 -2.14 1.33 7.51
N ASN A 183 -1.62 0.32 8.22
CA ASN A 183 -2.12 -0.05 9.54
C ASN A 183 -1.88 1.08 10.56
N TYR A 184 -0.77 1.79 10.45
CA TYR A 184 -0.38 2.85 11.36
C TYR A 184 -1.32 4.06 11.29
N LEU A 185 -1.71 4.47 10.07
CA LEU A 185 -2.76 5.46 9.82
C LEU A 185 -4.11 5.00 10.40
N ALA A 186 -4.47 3.73 10.20
CA ALA A 186 -5.72 3.20 10.74
C ALA A 186 -5.75 3.14 12.27
N CYS A 187 -4.60 3.02 12.91
CA CYS A 187 -4.46 3.01 14.37
C CYS A 187 -4.49 4.40 15.02
N ASP A 188 -4.25 5.46 14.24
CA ASP A 188 -4.26 6.82 14.72
C ASP A 188 -5.69 7.39 14.73
N PRO A 189 -6.15 7.97 15.84
CA PRO A 189 -7.54 8.41 15.98
C PRO A 189 -7.95 9.52 15.02
N ASP A 190 -7.02 10.36 14.55
CA ASP A 190 -7.35 11.48 13.65
C ASP A 190 -7.34 11.05 12.19
N ALA A 191 -6.36 10.23 11.77
CA ALA A 191 -6.36 9.61 10.47
C ALA A 191 -7.53 8.63 10.31
N SER A 192 -7.82 7.79 11.32
CA SER A 192 -8.90 6.81 11.25
C SER A 192 -10.29 7.45 11.09
N LYS A 193 -10.50 8.69 11.54
CA LYS A 193 -11.76 9.44 11.27
C LYS A 193 -12.02 9.59 9.79
N ARG A 194 -10.96 9.64 8.98
CA ARG A 194 -11.02 9.90 7.54
C ARG A 194 -10.97 8.64 6.71
N ILE A 195 -10.79 7.45 7.30
CA ILE A 195 -10.56 6.21 6.55
C ILE A 195 -11.80 5.30 6.65
N ALA A 196 -12.34 4.88 5.51
CA ALA A 196 -13.46 3.95 5.43
C ALA A 196 -12.99 2.49 5.54
N ALA A 197 -11.89 2.15 4.86
CA ALA A 197 -11.31 0.81 4.84
C ALA A 197 -9.81 0.83 4.59
N ILE A 198 -9.10 -0.20 5.06
CA ILE A 198 -7.68 -0.41 4.78
C ILE A 198 -7.38 -1.78 4.15
N ALA A 199 -6.34 -1.82 3.32
CA ALA A 199 -5.85 -3.02 2.68
C ALA A 199 -4.32 -3.20 2.75
N PRO A 200 -3.74 -3.54 3.91
CA PRO A 200 -2.29 -3.74 4.00
C PRO A 200 -1.87 -5.11 3.42
N VAL A 201 -0.83 -5.12 2.58
CA VAL A 201 -0.30 -6.31 1.90
C VAL A 201 1.15 -6.60 2.32
N ALA A 202 1.43 -7.82 2.78
CA ALA A 202 2.77 -8.27 3.17
C ALA A 202 3.45 -7.38 4.24
N GLY A 203 2.71 -6.93 5.27
CA GLY A 203 3.15 -5.88 6.20
C GLY A 203 3.81 -6.40 7.49
N PRO A 204 4.87 -5.76 8.02
CA PRO A 204 5.52 -6.16 9.27
C PRO A 204 4.84 -5.65 10.55
N TYR A 205 3.80 -4.81 10.47
CA TYR A 205 2.98 -4.34 11.60
C TYR A 205 3.73 -4.07 12.92
N TYR A 206 4.91 -3.44 12.83
CA TYR A 206 5.78 -3.19 13.98
C TYR A 206 5.00 -2.64 15.18
N GLN A 207 5.15 -3.28 16.33
CA GLN A 207 4.69 -2.75 17.60
C GLN A 207 5.82 -1.92 18.19
N ALA A 208 5.65 -0.62 18.45
CA ALA A 208 6.65 0.09 19.24
C ALA A 208 6.13 0.65 20.56
N LYS A 209 7.08 0.91 21.45
CA LYS A 209 6.88 1.37 22.82
C LYS A 209 7.16 2.86 23.01
N ASP A 210 7.57 3.59 21.96
CA ASP A 210 7.92 5.00 22.06
C ASP A 210 6.72 5.93 21.80
N ARG A 211 6.86 7.21 22.12
CA ARG A 211 5.78 8.22 21.96
C ARG A 211 5.31 8.45 20.53
N TRP A 212 6.08 8.00 19.54
CA TRP A 212 5.76 8.14 18.12
C TRP A 212 4.94 6.96 17.64
N THR A 213 5.13 5.78 18.21
CA THR A 213 4.37 4.58 17.89
C THR A 213 3.27 4.39 18.93
N PRO A 214 1.98 4.33 18.57
CA PRO A 214 0.95 4.04 19.54
C PRO A 214 1.17 2.63 20.09
N GLY A 215 1.72 2.55 21.29
CA GLY A 215 1.63 1.36 22.16
C GLY A 215 0.16 0.98 22.47
N ARG A 216 -0.81 1.71 21.91
CA ARG A 216 -2.23 1.38 21.87
C ARG A 216 -2.77 1.85 20.50
N CYS A 217 -2.79 0.96 19.52
CA CYS A 217 -3.57 1.18 18.29
C CYS A 217 -5.02 1.51 18.67
N ARG A 218 -5.46 2.74 18.41
CA ARG A 218 -6.67 3.36 18.95
C ARG A 218 -7.44 4.09 17.83
N PRO A 219 -8.02 3.34 16.89
CA PRO A 219 -8.90 3.94 15.90
C PRO A 219 -10.07 4.63 16.61
N SER A 220 -10.48 5.79 16.10
CA SER A 220 -11.64 6.55 16.58
C SER A 220 -12.99 5.91 16.22
N LYS A 221 -13.01 4.97 15.26
CA LYS A 221 -14.18 4.21 14.83
C LYS A 221 -13.77 2.84 14.28
N PRO A 222 -14.66 1.84 14.21
CA PRO A 222 -14.41 0.63 13.45
C PRO A 222 -14.04 0.93 11.99
N ILE A 223 -13.08 0.19 11.44
CA ILE A 223 -12.58 0.36 10.06
C ILE A 223 -12.60 -1.00 9.37
N ALA A 224 -13.15 -1.10 8.16
CA ALA A 224 -13.12 -2.36 7.43
C ALA A 224 -11.69 -2.71 7.02
N VAL A 225 -11.28 -3.97 7.19
CA VAL A 225 -9.89 -4.40 6.95
C VAL A 225 -9.87 -5.61 6.03
N ILE A 226 -9.05 -5.56 4.99
CA ILE A 226 -8.68 -6.73 4.17
C ILE A 226 -7.16 -6.85 4.14
N ASN A 227 -6.59 -8.01 4.43
CA ASN A 227 -5.13 -8.19 4.43
C ASN A 227 -4.72 -9.43 3.63
N PHE A 228 -3.53 -9.38 3.05
CA PHE A 228 -2.90 -10.49 2.32
C PHE A 228 -1.50 -10.73 2.89
N GLN A 229 -1.21 -11.96 3.31
CA GLN A 229 0.12 -12.35 3.83
C GLN A 229 0.51 -13.72 3.31
N GLY A 230 1.75 -13.85 2.83
CA GLY A 230 2.33 -15.12 2.39
C GLY A 230 2.89 -15.93 3.56
N THR A 231 2.66 -17.24 3.58
CA THR A 231 3.22 -18.12 4.63
C THR A 231 4.71 -18.42 4.45
N GLU A 232 5.25 -18.21 3.25
CA GLU A 232 6.68 -18.33 2.93
C GLU A 232 7.36 -16.97 2.72
N ASP A 233 6.77 -15.91 3.27
CA ASP A 233 7.36 -14.59 3.28
C ASP A 233 8.61 -14.57 4.18
N ARG A 234 9.79 -14.53 3.55
CA ARG A 234 11.09 -14.47 4.24
C ARG A 234 11.56 -13.04 4.58
N SER A 235 10.78 -12.03 4.19
CA SER A 235 11.07 -10.63 4.56
C SER A 235 10.27 -10.22 5.79
N VAL A 236 9.03 -10.73 5.89
CA VAL A 236 8.11 -10.54 7.00
C VAL A 236 7.48 -11.88 7.31
N GLU A 237 8.02 -12.56 8.33
CA GLU A 237 7.56 -13.89 8.71
C GLU A 237 6.08 -13.89 9.10
N TYR A 238 5.34 -14.88 8.61
CA TYR A 238 3.89 -15.00 8.85
C TYR A 238 3.55 -15.15 10.34
N GLU A 239 4.38 -15.90 11.07
CA GLU A 239 4.25 -16.11 12.52
C GLU A 239 4.78 -14.92 13.34
N GLY A 240 5.34 -13.91 12.67
CA GLY A 240 5.92 -12.72 13.28
C GLY A 240 7.33 -12.94 13.80
N SER A 241 7.84 -11.95 14.53
CA SER A 241 9.16 -11.98 15.14
C SER A 241 9.11 -11.34 16.51
N GLU A 242 9.64 -12.07 17.50
CA GLU A 242 9.83 -11.61 18.87
C GLU A 242 11.10 -10.76 19.04
N GLU A 243 11.92 -10.65 17.99
CA GLU A 243 13.15 -9.87 17.99
C GLU A 243 12.85 -8.37 18.03
N TRP A 244 13.58 -7.66 18.88
CA TRP A 244 13.54 -6.20 18.90
C TRP A 244 14.47 -5.65 17.82
N ILE A 245 13.95 -4.75 16.98
CA ILE A 245 14.78 -4.05 16.02
C ILE A 245 15.31 -2.79 16.69
N ASN A 246 16.56 -2.84 17.13
CA ASN A 246 17.22 -1.70 17.76
C ASN A 246 17.31 -0.53 16.76
N CYS A 247 16.99 0.67 17.22
CA CYS A 247 17.34 1.89 16.50
C CYS A 247 18.83 2.19 16.71
N PRO A 248 19.49 2.92 15.78
CA PRO A 248 20.90 3.26 15.91
C PRO A 248 21.20 3.97 17.24
N ALA A 249 22.31 3.59 17.88
CA ALA A 249 22.68 3.98 19.25
C ALA A 249 22.78 5.50 19.52
N ASN A 250 22.98 6.33 18.48
CA ASN A 250 23.09 7.80 18.60
C ASN A 250 21.79 8.56 18.32
N SER A 251 20.66 7.88 18.34
CA SER A 251 19.36 8.49 18.20
C SER A 251 18.88 9.03 19.57
N SER A 252 19.64 9.89 20.23
CA SER A 252 19.14 10.62 21.41
C SER A 252 18.23 11.76 20.98
N VAL A 253 16.93 11.68 21.29
CA VAL A 253 16.19 12.90 21.66
C VAL A 253 16.67 13.29 23.05
N GLY A 254 16.74 14.58 23.34
CA GLY A 254 17.45 15.14 24.51
C GLY A 254 16.84 14.84 25.89
N ASP A 255 16.15 13.70 26.07
CA ASP A 255 15.38 13.31 27.25
C ASP A 255 15.95 12.09 28.01
N GLY A 256 17.08 11.50 27.57
CA GLY A 256 17.85 10.55 28.39
C GLY A 256 17.25 9.14 28.53
N GLU A 257 16.20 8.79 27.77
CA GLU A 257 15.69 7.42 27.69
C GLU A 257 16.39 6.64 26.54
N GLU A 258 16.85 5.42 26.83
CA GLU A 258 17.33 4.47 25.82
C GLU A 258 16.22 4.19 24.78
N ARG A 259 16.42 4.66 23.53
CA ARG A 259 15.51 4.41 22.40
C ARG A 259 15.46 2.92 22.02
N ARG A 260 14.54 2.15 22.61
CA ARG A 260 14.07 0.84 22.07
C ARG A 260 12.98 1.09 21.04
N CYS A 261 13.33 1.66 19.90
CA CYS A 261 12.35 2.46 19.16
C CYS A 261 11.48 1.72 18.15
N VAL A 262 11.77 0.49 17.72
CA VAL A 262 10.78 -0.32 16.98
C VAL A 262 10.78 -1.77 17.44
N GLY A 263 9.62 -2.23 17.88
CA GLY A 263 9.48 -3.53 18.52
C GLY A 263 8.93 -4.61 17.61
N LYS A 264 8.52 -5.68 18.28
CA LYS A 264 8.14 -6.98 17.74
C LYS A 264 7.19 -6.87 16.56
N ILE A 265 7.34 -7.80 15.63
CA ILE A 265 6.40 -8.02 14.54
C ILE A 265 5.39 -9.06 15.06
N PRO A 266 4.11 -8.72 15.25
CA PRO A 266 3.13 -9.72 15.66
C PRO A 266 2.92 -10.74 14.55
N GLY A 267 2.72 -12.00 14.91
CA GLY A 267 2.20 -12.98 13.97
C GLY A 267 0.86 -12.53 13.39
N ILE A 268 0.62 -12.84 12.11
CA ILE A 268 -0.51 -12.27 11.39
C ILE A 268 -1.85 -12.69 11.99
N TRP A 269 -1.90 -13.88 12.60
CA TRP A 269 -3.06 -14.36 13.34
C TRP A 269 -3.42 -13.42 14.49
N TYR A 270 -2.44 -13.04 15.32
CA TYR A 270 -2.66 -12.11 16.43
C TYR A 270 -3.01 -10.70 15.95
N TRP A 271 -2.38 -10.24 14.87
CA TRP A 271 -2.72 -8.95 14.26
C TRP A 271 -4.17 -8.93 13.74
N PHE A 272 -4.60 -9.99 13.06
CA PHE A 272 -5.95 -10.18 12.55
C PHE A 272 -7.00 -10.23 13.68
N LEU A 273 -6.76 -11.03 14.71
CA LEU A 273 -7.62 -11.10 15.90
C LEU A 273 -7.74 -9.74 16.58
N GLY A 274 -6.65 -8.99 16.68
CA GLY A 274 -6.67 -7.65 17.25
C GLY A 274 -7.58 -6.69 16.46
N TRP A 275 -7.64 -6.79 15.13
CA TRP A 275 -8.60 -5.98 14.35
C TRP A 275 -10.04 -6.42 14.58
N GLY A 276 -10.29 -7.72 14.75
CA GLY A 276 -11.59 -8.25 15.17
C GLY A 276 -12.06 -7.64 16.50
N GLU A 277 -11.18 -7.57 17.50
CA GLU A 277 -11.47 -6.95 18.80
C GLU A 277 -11.76 -5.45 18.67
N ARG A 278 -10.93 -4.71 17.91
CA ARG A 278 -11.11 -3.26 17.70
C ARG A 278 -12.41 -2.93 16.98
N ASN A 279 -12.83 -3.79 16.07
CA ASN A 279 -14.11 -3.66 15.37
C ASN A 279 -15.28 -4.29 16.12
N LYS A 280 -15.07 -4.77 17.36
CA LYS A 280 -16.10 -5.39 18.21
C LYS A 280 -16.85 -6.52 17.50
N CYS A 281 -16.12 -7.36 16.77
CA CYS A 281 -16.71 -8.49 16.06
C CYS A 281 -17.19 -9.55 17.07
N GLN A 282 -18.38 -10.09 16.84
CA GLN A 282 -19.05 -11.00 17.80
C GLN A 282 -19.00 -12.48 17.37
N ASN A 283 -18.67 -12.73 16.10
CA ASN A 283 -18.66 -14.08 15.54
C ASN A 283 -17.30 -14.77 15.68
N GLU A 284 -17.31 -16.10 15.61
CA GLU A 284 -16.10 -16.88 15.37
C GLU A 284 -15.53 -16.60 13.98
N VAL A 285 -14.22 -16.82 13.82
CA VAL A 285 -13.54 -16.68 12.54
C VAL A 285 -14.10 -17.71 11.55
N ILE A 286 -14.61 -17.22 10.42
CA ILE A 286 -15.07 -18.06 9.32
C ILE A 286 -13.90 -18.28 8.37
N GLU A 287 -13.63 -19.55 8.01
CA GLU A 287 -12.67 -19.90 6.98
C GLU A 287 -13.36 -20.31 5.68
N ARG A 288 -12.86 -19.82 4.54
CA ARG A 288 -13.28 -20.22 3.20
C ARG A 288 -12.08 -20.53 2.33
N ASP A 289 -12.24 -21.48 1.42
CA ASP A 289 -11.25 -21.74 0.38
C ASP A 289 -11.31 -20.63 -0.68
N GLY A 290 -10.14 -20.06 -1.02
CA GLY A 290 -10.02 -19.00 -2.04
C GLY A 290 -9.35 -19.50 -3.34
N GLY A 291 -9.30 -20.81 -3.54
CA GLY A 291 -8.68 -21.46 -4.69
C GLY A 291 -7.21 -21.80 -4.50
N MET A 292 -6.65 -22.44 -5.53
CA MET A 292 -5.28 -22.93 -5.56
C MET A 292 -4.69 -22.83 -6.96
N THR A 293 -3.40 -22.54 -7.06
CA THR A 293 -2.54 -22.65 -8.25
C THR A 293 -1.40 -23.63 -7.97
N GLU A 294 -0.52 -23.85 -8.94
CA GLU A 294 0.70 -24.61 -8.69
C GLU A 294 1.57 -23.89 -7.65
N GLY A 295 1.69 -24.48 -6.46
CA GLY A 295 2.54 -23.98 -5.38
C GLY A 295 1.90 -22.95 -4.43
N GLN A 296 0.68 -22.45 -4.71
CA GLN A 296 -0.01 -21.53 -3.80
C GLN A 296 -1.49 -21.89 -3.58
N ARG A 297 -1.97 -21.74 -2.34
CA ARG A 297 -3.40 -21.90 -1.97
C ARG A 297 -3.86 -20.72 -1.12
N ILE A 298 -5.09 -20.26 -1.32
CA ILE A 298 -5.69 -19.20 -0.50
C ILE A 298 -6.63 -19.80 0.54
N VAL A 299 -6.44 -19.40 1.79
CA VAL A 299 -7.45 -19.53 2.85
C VAL A 299 -7.89 -18.14 3.25
N ILE A 300 -9.19 -17.89 3.16
CA ILE A 300 -9.81 -16.61 3.54
C ILE A 300 -10.37 -16.78 4.95
N GLN A 301 -9.82 -16.06 5.91
CA GLN A 301 -10.31 -15.98 7.29
C GLN A 301 -11.08 -14.67 7.47
N SER A 302 -12.24 -14.68 8.13
CA SER A 302 -13.09 -13.47 8.23
C SER A 302 -13.87 -13.35 9.54
N PHE A 303 -13.99 -12.11 10.00
CA PHE A 303 -15.03 -11.66 10.92
C PHE A 303 -16.07 -10.86 10.14
N GLU A 304 -17.34 -11.30 10.14
CA GLU A 304 -18.41 -10.68 9.34
C GLU A 304 -19.40 -9.86 10.19
N GLN A 305 -19.59 -10.23 11.47
CA GLN A 305 -20.50 -9.54 12.38
C GLN A 305 -19.75 -8.56 13.27
N CYS A 306 -19.30 -7.46 12.65
CA CYS A 306 -18.53 -6.40 13.29
C CYS A 306 -19.35 -5.11 13.43
N ALA A 307 -18.98 -4.26 14.38
CA ALA A 307 -19.65 -2.98 14.58
C ALA A 307 -19.65 -2.12 13.31
N GLY A 308 -20.83 -1.60 12.94
CA GLY A 308 -21.02 -0.81 11.72
C GLY A 308 -20.77 -1.57 10.41
N GLY A 309 -20.90 -2.91 10.43
CA GLY A 309 -20.64 -3.78 9.27
C GLY A 309 -19.19 -3.80 8.82
N LYS A 310 -18.25 -3.29 9.63
CA LYS A 310 -16.84 -3.15 9.27
C LYS A 310 -16.10 -4.47 9.43
N GLU A 311 -16.31 -5.36 8.47
CA GLU A 311 -15.72 -6.70 8.46
C GLU A 311 -14.19 -6.66 8.44
N VAL A 312 -13.58 -7.74 8.95
CA VAL A 312 -12.13 -7.94 8.97
C VAL A 312 -11.84 -9.24 8.23
N ARG A 313 -11.03 -9.19 7.17
CA ARG A 313 -10.72 -10.31 6.29
C ARG A 313 -9.21 -10.49 6.13
N HIS A 314 -8.75 -11.74 6.21
CA HIS A 314 -7.36 -12.12 6.01
C HIS A 314 -7.25 -13.20 4.92
N TYR A 315 -6.49 -12.92 3.87
CA TYR A 315 -6.09 -13.86 2.83
C TYR A 315 -4.73 -14.44 3.23
N LYS A 316 -4.77 -15.64 3.80
CA LYS A 316 -3.59 -16.47 4.02
C LYS A 316 -3.18 -17.08 2.70
N VAL A 317 -2.06 -16.61 2.15
CA VAL A 317 -1.48 -17.14 0.90
C VAL A 317 -0.50 -18.24 1.28
N VAL A 318 -1.00 -19.47 1.39
CA VAL A 318 -0.17 -20.66 1.65
C VAL A 318 0.79 -20.86 0.49
N GLY A 319 2.09 -20.98 0.77
CA GLY A 319 3.17 -21.00 -0.24
C GLY A 319 3.50 -19.62 -0.82
N GLY A 320 2.75 -18.58 -0.46
CA GLY A 320 2.98 -17.21 -0.91
C GLY A 320 4.23 -16.60 -0.28
N LYS A 321 4.96 -15.79 -1.07
CA LYS A 321 6.18 -15.07 -0.66
C LYS A 321 5.87 -13.60 -0.31
N HIS A 322 6.90 -12.75 -0.23
CA HIS A 322 6.78 -11.31 0.00
C HIS A 322 6.29 -10.52 -1.24
N VAL A 323 5.08 -10.84 -1.70
CA VAL A 323 4.55 -10.37 -2.99
C VAL A 323 3.19 -9.70 -2.85
N TRP A 324 2.85 -8.84 -3.80
CA TRP A 324 1.47 -8.49 -4.13
C TRP A 324 0.84 -9.65 -4.93
N PRO A 325 -0.13 -10.40 -4.37
CA PRO A 325 -0.73 -11.54 -5.08
C PRO A 325 -1.43 -11.10 -6.37
N ALA A 326 -1.18 -11.81 -7.46
CA ALA A 326 -1.80 -11.55 -8.76
C ALA A 326 -1.96 -12.86 -9.55
N ARG A 327 -2.94 -12.88 -10.46
CA ARG A 327 -3.19 -14.00 -11.40
C ARG A 327 -2.30 -13.95 -12.65
N CYS A 328 -1.42 -12.97 -12.71
CA CYS A 328 -0.52 -12.66 -13.81
C CYS A 328 0.86 -12.31 -13.25
N CYS A 329 1.88 -12.23 -14.11
CA CYS A 329 3.22 -11.83 -13.69
C CYS A 329 3.28 -10.32 -13.41
N ASN A 330 3.70 -9.93 -12.21
CA ASN A 330 3.91 -8.55 -11.77
C ASN A 330 5.35 -8.36 -11.25
N LEU A 331 5.66 -7.15 -10.78
CA LEU A 331 7.01 -6.79 -10.34
C LEU A 331 7.51 -7.56 -9.11
N ASP A 332 6.61 -8.22 -8.37
CA ASP A 332 6.94 -8.95 -7.15
C ASP A 332 7.07 -10.46 -7.34
N ASN A 333 6.22 -11.06 -8.18
CA ASN A 333 6.13 -12.51 -8.31
C ASN A 333 6.99 -13.09 -9.44
N LEU A 334 7.72 -12.25 -10.16
CA LEU A 334 8.75 -12.67 -11.11
C LEU A 334 9.94 -13.34 -10.40
N LYS A 335 10.38 -14.48 -10.93
CA LYS A 335 11.59 -15.14 -10.46
C LYS A 335 12.82 -14.31 -10.82
N ARG A 336 13.69 -14.12 -9.83
CA ARG A 336 14.94 -13.35 -9.98
C ARG A 336 16.10 -14.18 -10.59
N ASP A 337 15.78 -15.32 -11.19
CA ASP A 337 16.72 -16.24 -11.85
C ASP A 337 16.90 -15.95 -13.35
N GLY A 338 16.25 -14.88 -13.85
CA GLY A 338 16.30 -14.49 -15.26
C GLY A 338 15.45 -15.38 -16.18
N SER A 339 14.72 -16.36 -15.65
CA SER A 339 13.89 -17.28 -16.44
C SER A 339 12.64 -16.63 -17.03
N GLY A 340 12.26 -15.44 -16.54
CA GLY A 340 11.00 -14.80 -16.88
C GLY A 340 9.76 -15.52 -16.32
N LYS A 341 9.93 -16.60 -15.54
CA LYS A 341 8.79 -17.28 -14.91
C LYS A 341 8.30 -16.48 -13.70
N CYS A 342 7.01 -16.57 -13.38
CA CYS A 342 6.44 -16.02 -12.16
C CYS A 342 5.63 -17.07 -11.39
N GLU A 343 5.40 -16.81 -10.11
CA GLU A 343 4.54 -17.64 -9.24
C GLU A 343 3.23 -16.89 -8.98
N ILE A 344 2.19 -17.22 -9.75
CA ILE A 344 0.89 -16.57 -9.65
C ILE A 344 0.05 -17.13 -8.49
N ALA A 345 -0.78 -16.27 -7.93
CA ALA A 345 -1.78 -16.62 -6.93
C ALA A 345 -3.12 -16.94 -7.62
N PRO A 346 -4.03 -17.71 -6.97
CA PRO A 346 -5.38 -17.93 -7.49
C PRO A 346 -6.29 -16.70 -7.36
N VAL A 347 -5.82 -15.63 -6.71
CA VAL A 347 -6.53 -14.36 -6.52
C VAL A 347 -5.69 -13.20 -7.01
N ASP A 348 -6.36 -12.12 -7.40
CA ASP A 348 -5.73 -10.85 -7.71
C ASP A 348 -6.03 -9.86 -6.56
N ALA A 349 -4.98 -9.46 -5.84
CA ALA A 349 -5.16 -8.62 -4.66
C ALA A 349 -5.71 -7.24 -5.01
N THR A 350 -5.34 -6.65 -6.15
CA THR A 350 -5.86 -5.33 -6.56
C THR A 350 -7.37 -5.39 -6.73
N ASP A 351 -7.85 -6.37 -7.48
CA ASP A 351 -9.27 -6.59 -7.72
C ASP A 351 -10.05 -6.82 -6.42
N GLU A 352 -9.54 -7.71 -5.55
CA GLU A 352 -10.19 -8.02 -4.27
C GLU A 352 -10.21 -6.80 -3.34
N ILE A 353 -9.15 -6.00 -3.34
CA ILE A 353 -9.05 -4.77 -2.56
C ILE A 353 -10.06 -3.73 -3.04
N VAL A 354 -10.15 -3.48 -4.36
CA VAL A 354 -11.11 -2.49 -4.88
C VAL A 354 -12.54 -2.95 -4.62
N ARG A 355 -12.88 -4.21 -4.89
CA ARG A 355 -14.21 -4.78 -4.56
C ARG A 355 -14.54 -4.65 -3.08
N PHE A 356 -13.56 -4.87 -2.21
CA PHE A 356 -13.73 -4.71 -0.77
C PHE A 356 -13.95 -3.25 -0.38
N PHE A 357 -13.10 -2.34 -0.85
CA PHE A 357 -13.17 -0.91 -0.57
C PHE A 357 -14.52 -0.31 -0.91
N LEU A 358 -15.01 -0.54 -2.13
CA LEU A 358 -16.24 0.09 -2.64
C LEU A 358 -17.51 -0.22 -1.85
N ARG A 359 -17.45 -1.15 -0.88
CA ARG A 359 -18.55 -1.49 0.03
C ARG A 359 -18.66 -0.57 1.25
N PHE A 360 -17.67 0.29 1.52
CA PHE A 360 -17.57 1.00 2.79
C PHE A 360 -17.47 2.51 2.66
N LYS A 361 -18.18 3.24 3.53
CA LYS A 361 -18.00 4.68 3.76
C LYS A 361 -17.38 4.98 5.13
N VAL A 362 -16.93 6.21 5.31
CA VAL A 362 -16.36 6.74 6.55
C VAL A 362 -17.44 6.76 7.64
N ALA A 363 -18.60 7.36 7.35
CA ALA A 363 -19.81 7.20 8.17
C ALA A 363 -20.33 5.74 8.13
N ALA A 364 -20.99 5.33 9.21
CA ALA A 364 -21.80 4.12 9.18
C ALA A 364 -23.10 4.44 8.41
N ASP A 365 -23.47 3.61 7.44
CA ASP A 365 -24.81 3.70 6.87
C ASP A 365 -25.80 3.26 7.97
N GLU A 366 -26.46 4.22 8.63
CA GLU A 366 -27.57 3.94 9.56
C GLU A 366 -28.74 3.27 8.83
N GLU A 367 -28.81 3.41 7.50
CA GLU A 367 -29.90 2.93 6.65
C GLU A 367 -29.99 1.40 6.53
N THR A 368 -28.89 0.66 6.73
CA THR A 368 -28.91 -0.80 6.62
C THR A 368 -29.42 -1.50 7.88
N LEU A 369 -29.59 -0.78 9.00
CA LEU A 369 -30.13 -1.32 10.25
C LEU A 369 -31.66 -1.21 10.35
N LEU A 370 -32.29 -0.38 9.53
CA LEU A 370 -33.75 -0.16 9.56
C LEU A 370 -34.52 -0.97 8.49
N GLY A 371 -33.81 -1.72 7.63
CA GLY A 371 -34.41 -2.51 6.56
C GLY A 371 -34.96 -3.89 6.97
N ASN A 372 -34.67 -4.37 8.18
CA ASN A 372 -35.07 -5.71 8.65
C ASN A 372 -36.16 -5.72 9.74
N GLU A 373 -36.75 -4.58 10.10
CA GLU A 373 -37.85 -4.50 11.09
C GLU A 373 -39.21 -4.08 10.49
N ARG A 374 -39.43 -4.29 9.19
CA ARG A 374 -40.78 -4.24 8.60
C ARG A 374 -41.14 -5.54 7.90
N GLY A 375 -41.20 -6.60 8.70
CA GLY A 375 -41.90 -7.83 8.40
C GLY A 375 -42.68 -8.26 9.63
N ASP A 376 -44.00 -8.28 9.49
CA ASP A 376 -44.99 -8.88 10.40
C ASP A 376 -45.23 -8.20 11.76
N LEU A 377 -46.23 -7.32 11.79
CA LEU A 377 -47.42 -7.42 12.67
C LEU A 377 -48.57 -6.55 12.13
#